data_AF-A0A7S3INR1-F1
#
_entry.id   AF-A0A7S3INR1-F1
#
_cell.length_a   1.000
_cell.length_b   1.000
_cell.length_c   1.000
_cell.angle_alpha   90.00
_cell.angle_beta   90.00
_cell.angle_gamma   90.00
#
_symmetry.space_group_name_H-M   'P 1'
#
loop_
_entity.id
_entity.type
_entity.pdbx_description
1 polymer ?
#
loop_
_entity_poly.entity_id
_entity_poly.type
_entity_poly.pdbx_seq_one_letter_code
_entity_poly.pdbx_strand_id
1 'polypeptide(L)'
;SATEATASQITLVWPENTDAEDYRLYWDKGQNDDQNIFSVLTASTGKQPRFTIDHKTSEKTLGSQYVLTHGGSYKFRVSYVSKTNGKESEISNVLKVAVSPTYKPTEKQPAVPVSHTNSTKPAGHH
;
A
#
# COMPACT_ATOMS: atom_id res chain seq x y z
N SER A 1 5.60 -6.43 13.24
CA SER A 1 4.18 -6.53 12.84
C SER A 1 3.79 -5.26 12.09
N ALA A 2 2.74 -5.32 11.25
CA ALA A 2 2.13 -4.12 10.68
C ALA A 2 1.14 -3.54 11.69
N THR A 3 1.26 -2.26 12.00
CA THR A 3 0.33 -1.55 12.90
C THR A 3 -0.76 -0.82 12.13
N GLU A 4 -0.51 -0.48 10.87
CA GLU A 4 -1.48 0.12 9.96
C GLU A 4 -1.17 -0.32 8.52
N ALA A 5 -2.19 -0.70 7.75
CA ALA A 5 -2.02 -1.12 6.37
C ALA A 5 -3.22 -0.66 5.52
N THR A 6 -2.99 0.37 4.72
CA THR A 6 -3.96 0.93 3.77
C THR A 6 -3.36 0.95 2.37
N ALA A 7 -4.20 1.15 1.36
CA ALA A 7 -3.74 1.30 -0.01
C ALA A 7 -2.77 2.48 -0.21
N SER A 8 -2.76 3.47 0.68
CA SER A 8 -1.93 4.68 0.58
C SER A 8 -0.69 4.64 1.48
N GLN A 9 -0.75 3.89 2.58
CA GLN A 9 0.29 3.87 3.59
C GLN A 9 0.31 2.55 4.35
N ILE A 10 1.51 2.05 4.65
CA ILE A 10 1.75 0.95 5.57
C ILE A 10 2.69 1.44 6.67
N THR A 11 2.32 1.22 7.93
CA THR A 11 3.19 1.44 9.09
C THR A 11 3.58 0.12 9.71
N LEU A 12 4.88 -0.11 9.84
CA LEU A 12 5.45 -1.32 10.37
C LEU A 12 6.25 -1.02 11.64
N VAL A 13 6.19 -1.94 12.60
CA VAL A 13 6.94 -1.89 13.85
C VAL A 13 7.60 -3.23 14.09
N TRP A 14 8.92 -3.24 14.31
CA TRP A 14 9.67 -4.41 14.75
C TRP A 14 10.07 -4.28 16.23
N PRO A 15 10.39 -5.40 16.89
CA PRO A 15 11.00 -5.34 18.22
C PRO A 15 12.29 -4.53 18.19
N GLU A 16 12.45 -3.67 19.20
CA GLU A 16 13.68 -2.92 19.39
C GLU A 16 14.83 -3.88 19.74
N ASN A 17 16.01 -3.55 19.24
CA ASN A 17 17.24 -4.23 19.57
C ASN A 17 18.21 -3.20 20.13
N THR A 18 18.62 -3.39 21.38
CA THR A 18 19.49 -2.45 22.09
C THR A 18 20.86 -2.30 21.44
N ASP A 19 21.27 -3.26 20.61
CA ASP A 19 22.52 -3.22 19.85
C ASP A 19 22.36 -2.57 18.46
N ALA A 20 21.16 -2.17 18.06
CA ALA A 20 20.94 -1.53 16.77
C ALA A 20 21.44 -0.07 16.77
N GLU A 21 22.30 0.26 15.82
CA GLU A 21 22.65 1.63 15.46
C GLU A 21 21.70 2.20 14.42
N ASP A 22 21.31 1.38 13.45
CA ASP A 22 20.34 1.71 12.40
C ASP A 22 19.61 0.44 11.94
N TYR A 23 18.47 0.63 11.29
CA TYR A 23 17.66 -0.46 10.75
C TYR A 23 17.53 -0.33 9.22
N ARG A 24 17.56 -1.47 8.53
CA ARG A 24 17.29 -1.54 7.09
C ARG A 24 15.99 -2.27 6.84
N LEU A 25 15.11 -1.64 6.07
CA LEU A 25 13.87 -2.25 5.63
C LEU A 25 14.04 -2.76 4.21
N TYR A 26 13.61 -4.00 3.99
CA TYR A 26 13.57 -4.65 2.70
C TYR A 26 12.11 -4.89 2.34
N TRP A 27 11.75 -4.68 1.09
CA TRP A 27 10.41 -4.94 0.60
C TRP A 27 10.35 -5.60 -0.76
N ASP A 28 9.32 -6.41 -0.96
CA ASP A 28 8.89 -6.96 -2.23
C ASP A 28 7.56 -6.31 -2.60
N LYS A 29 7.53 -5.68 -3.78
CA LYS A 29 6.37 -4.93 -4.30
C LYS A 29 5.22 -5.83 -4.78
N GLY A 30 5.38 -7.14 -4.72
CA GLY A 30 4.35 -8.11 -5.12
C GLY A 30 4.09 -8.16 -6.62
N GLN A 31 5.03 -7.65 -7.45
CA GLN A 31 4.87 -7.68 -8.91
C GLN A 31 5.08 -9.08 -9.51
N ASN A 32 5.72 -10.00 -8.78
CA ASN A 32 5.93 -11.38 -9.19
C ASN A 32 5.87 -12.29 -7.95
N ASP A 33 4.76 -13.00 -7.74
CA ASP A 33 4.60 -13.90 -6.58
C ASP A 33 5.68 -14.98 -6.49
N ASP A 34 6.22 -15.40 -7.64
CA ASP A 34 7.25 -16.43 -7.76
C ASP A 34 8.68 -15.93 -7.50
N GLN A 35 8.93 -14.61 -7.53
CA GLN A 35 10.25 -14.05 -7.31
C GLN A 35 10.25 -13.16 -6.08
N ASN A 36 10.84 -13.67 -5.00
CA ASN A 36 11.11 -12.93 -3.76
C ASN A 36 12.21 -11.89 -3.99
N ILE A 37 11.93 -10.86 -4.79
CA ILE A 37 12.86 -9.75 -5.08
C ILE A 37 12.67 -8.69 -4.00
N PHE A 38 13.63 -8.62 -3.08
CA PHE A 38 13.63 -7.62 -2.02
C PHE A 38 14.50 -6.44 -2.44
N SER A 39 13.90 -5.26 -2.51
CA SER A 39 14.62 -3.99 -2.64
C SER A 39 14.81 -3.36 -1.26
N VAL A 40 15.93 -2.69 -1.05
CA VAL A 40 16.13 -1.87 0.16
C VAL A 40 15.25 -0.64 0.05
N LEU A 41 14.39 -0.43 1.04
CA LEU A 41 13.76 0.86 1.28
C LEU A 41 14.74 1.70 2.11
N THR A 42 15.21 2.79 1.53
CA THR A 42 16.02 3.79 2.25
C THR A 42 15.14 4.59 3.19
N ALA A 43 14.64 3.95 4.24
CA ALA A 43 13.92 4.59 5.33
C ALA A 43 14.91 4.80 6.47
N SER A 44 15.45 6.02 6.63
CA SER A 44 16.21 6.36 7.83
C SER A 44 15.25 6.32 9.02
N THR A 45 15.57 5.50 10.00
CA THR A 45 14.64 5.25 11.11
C THR A 45 14.89 6.10 12.34
N GLY A 46 15.95 6.92 12.34
CA GLY A 46 16.35 7.65 13.55
C GLY A 46 16.59 6.70 14.74
N LYS A 47 17.11 5.50 14.47
CA LYS A 47 17.36 4.41 15.43
C LYS A 47 16.11 3.71 15.99
N GLN A 48 14.94 3.90 15.38
CA GLN A 48 13.71 3.26 15.84
C GLN A 48 13.29 2.13 14.90
N PRO A 49 12.82 0.97 15.37
CA PRO A 49 12.33 -0.10 14.49
C PRO A 49 10.94 0.20 13.90
N ARG A 50 10.65 1.47 13.55
CA ARG A 50 9.36 1.94 13.02
C ARG A 50 9.53 2.51 11.62
N PHE A 51 8.73 2.02 10.69
CA PHE A 51 8.79 2.39 9.28
C PHE A 51 7.44 2.84 8.78
N THR A 52 7.41 4.00 8.11
CA THR A 52 6.24 4.47 7.37
C THR A 52 6.54 4.38 5.88
N ILE A 53 5.81 3.50 5.21
CA ILE A 53 5.90 3.28 3.77
C ILE A 53 4.69 3.98 3.15
N ASP A 54 4.93 4.97 2.30
CA ASP A 54 3.92 5.81 1.65
C ASP A 54 4.22 5.93 0.16
N HIS A 55 3.43 6.70 -0.59
CA HIS A 55 3.65 6.90 -2.03
C HIS A 55 5.06 7.39 -2.39
N LYS A 56 5.73 8.17 -1.53
CA LYS A 56 7.09 8.66 -1.80
C LYS A 56 8.14 7.59 -1.51
N THR A 57 8.08 6.94 -0.36
CA THR A 57 9.10 5.93 0.04
C THR A 57 8.93 4.63 -0.71
N SER A 58 7.71 4.32 -1.15
CA SER A 58 7.37 3.13 -1.96
C SER A 58 7.64 3.29 -3.47
N GLU A 59 8.43 4.28 -3.89
CA GLU A 59 8.67 4.56 -5.30
C GLU A 59 7.37 4.68 -6.13
N LYS A 60 6.36 5.37 -5.57
CA LYS A 60 5.03 5.58 -6.17
C LYS A 60 4.15 4.33 -6.28
N THR A 61 4.46 3.26 -5.54
CA THR A 61 3.65 2.03 -5.55
C THR A 61 2.39 2.16 -4.69
N LEU A 62 2.55 2.42 -3.39
CA LEU A 62 1.42 2.69 -2.51
C LEU A 62 0.80 4.04 -2.88
N GLY A 63 -0.52 4.16 -2.80
CA GLY A 63 -1.25 5.36 -3.23
C GLY A 63 -1.37 5.49 -4.76
N SER A 64 -0.80 4.57 -5.54
CA SER A 64 -1.08 4.50 -6.98
C SER A 64 -2.53 4.14 -7.23
N GLN A 65 -3.07 4.59 -8.37
CA GLN A 65 -4.45 4.27 -8.76
C GLN A 65 -4.73 2.76 -8.75
N TYR A 66 -3.74 1.96 -9.15
CA TYR A 66 -3.84 0.50 -9.14
C TYR A 66 -4.08 -0.03 -7.73
N VAL A 67 -3.24 0.35 -6.76
CA VAL A 67 -3.34 -0.14 -5.37
C VAL A 67 -4.59 0.40 -4.68
N LEU A 68 -5.00 1.64 -4.98
CA LEU A 68 -6.27 2.20 -4.47
C LEU A 68 -7.50 1.41 -4.95
N THR A 69 -7.44 0.85 -6.15
CA THR A 69 -8.56 0.14 -6.81
C THR A 69 -8.56 -1.37 -6.55
N HIS A 70 -7.39 -1.99 -6.48
CA HIS A 70 -7.24 -3.45 -6.40
C HIS A 70 -6.66 -3.93 -5.06
N GLY A 71 -6.09 -3.04 -4.25
CA GLY A 71 -5.28 -3.43 -3.11
C GLY A 71 -3.93 -4.01 -3.55
N GLY A 72 -3.35 -4.86 -2.71
CA GLY A 72 -2.07 -5.51 -3.00
C GLY A 72 -1.56 -6.36 -1.84
N SER A 73 -0.57 -7.20 -2.10
CA SER A 73 0.16 -7.96 -1.08
C SER A 73 1.65 -7.65 -1.18
N TYR A 74 2.22 -7.25 -0.06
CA TYR A 74 3.61 -6.84 0.06
C TYR A 74 4.32 -7.71 1.07
N LYS A 75 5.61 -7.94 0.86
CA LYS A 75 6.45 -8.70 1.78
C LYS A 75 7.54 -7.79 2.33
N PHE A 76 7.82 -7.88 3.61
CA PHE A 76 8.82 -7.06 4.28
C PHE A 76 9.79 -7.92 5.08
N ARG A 77 11.04 -7.49 5.15
CA ARG A 77 12.04 -8.01 6.08
C ARG A 77 12.83 -6.85 6.67
N VAL A 78 13.41 -7.05 7.85
CA VAL A 78 14.24 -6.05 8.52
C VAL A 78 15.55 -6.69 8.93
N SER A 79 16.63 -5.92 8.83
CA SER A 79 17.88 -6.16 9.54
C SER A 79 18.26 -4.90 10.31
N TYR A 80 19.28 -5.00 11.15
CA TYR A 80 19.89 -3.83 11.79
C TYR A 80 21.40 -3.85 11.65
N VAL A 81 22.03 -2.68 11.70
CA VAL A 81 23.48 -2.54 11.82
C VAL A 81 23.83 -2.48 13.30
N SER A 82 24.70 -3.38 13.76
CA SER A 82 25.15 -3.43 15.15
C SER A 82 26.05 -2.24 15.48
N LYS A 83 25.75 -1.53 16.57
CA LYS A 83 26.63 -0.50 17.13
C LYS A 83 27.92 -1.08 17.71
N THR A 84 27.92 -2.37 18.07
CA THR A 84 29.07 -3.03 18.71
C THR A 84 30.16 -3.41 17.70
N ASN A 85 29.77 -3.88 16.51
CA ASN A 85 30.73 -4.39 15.53
C ASN A 85 30.56 -3.81 14.11
N GLY A 86 29.59 -2.91 13.89
CA GLY A 86 29.30 -2.29 12.60
C GLY A 86 28.74 -3.25 11.54
N LYS A 87 28.45 -4.50 11.90
CA LYS A 87 27.96 -5.52 10.96
C LYS A 87 26.44 -5.52 10.92
N GLU A 88 25.91 -5.82 9.75
CA GLU A 88 24.49 -6.09 9.59
C GLU A 88 24.14 -7.43 10.25
N SER A 89 23.00 -7.46 10.94
CA SER A 89 22.43 -8.66 11.54
C SER A 89 21.91 -9.63 10.49
N GLU A 90 21.50 -10.81 10.93
CA GLU A 90 20.65 -11.65 10.11
C GLU A 90 19.36 -10.91 9.73
N ILE A 91 18.87 -11.16 8.51
CA ILE A 91 17.62 -10.61 8.01
C ILE A 91 16.45 -11.37 8.65
N SER A 92 15.43 -10.64 9.09
CA SER A 92 14.25 -11.23 9.72
C SER A 92 13.47 -12.17 8.80
N ASN A 93 12.59 -12.96 9.41
CA ASN A 93 11.52 -13.65 8.70
C ASN A 93 10.65 -12.68 7.89
N VAL A 94 10.03 -13.20 6.83
CA VAL A 94 9.15 -12.44 5.96
C VAL A 94 7.85 -12.08 6.68
N LEU A 95 7.56 -10.79 6.74
CA LEU A 95 6.26 -10.26 7.12
C LEU A 95 5.44 -9.98 5.86
N LYS A 96 4.33 -10.70 5.68
CA LYS A 96 3.37 -10.43 4.59
C LYS A 96 2.31 -9.44 5.08
N VAL A 97 2.01 -8.44 4.26
CA VAL A 97 1.00 -7.40 4.55
C VAL A 97 0.11 -7.25 3.32
N ALA A 98 -1.18 -7.49 3.51
CA ALA A 98 -2.19 -7.21 2.50
C ALA A 98 -2.79 -5.82 2.74
N VAL A 99 -2.99 -5.07 1.68
CA VAL A 99 -3.77 -3.82 1.69
C VAL A 99 -5.04 -4.05 0.91
N SER A 100 -6.16 -3.62 1.48
CA SER A 100 -7.46 -3.67 0.81
C SER A 100 -7.64 -2.43 -0.08
N PRO A 101 -8.38 -2.55 -1.20
CA PRO A 101 -8.76 -1.39 -2.00
C PRO A 101 -9.57 -0.39 -1.16
N THR A 102 -9.33 0.89 -1.40
CA THR A 102 -10.03 1.99 -0.72
C THR A 102 -11.16 2.56 -1.59
N TYR A 103 -11.12 2.32 -2.90
CA TYR A 103 -12.22 2.65 -3.80
C TYR A 103 -13.35 1.62 -3.64
N LYS A 104 -14.45 2.01 -3.00
CA LYS A 104 -15.74 1.37 -3.25
C LYS A 104 -16.22 1.92 -4.59
N PRO A 105 -16.37 1.11 -5.66
CA PRO A 105 -17.07 1.60 -6.83
C PRO A 105 -18.44 2.07 -6.37
N THR A 106 -18.74 3.35 -6.61
CA THR A 106 -20.10 3.86 -6.45
C THR A 106 -20.98 2.94 -7.27
N GLU A 107 -21.80 2.14 -6.60
CA GLU A 107 -22.86 1.37 -7.23
C GLU A 107 -23.62 2.37 -8.09
N LYS A 108 -23.55 2.18 -9.42
CA LYS A 108 -24.25 3.04 -10.36
C LYS A 108 -25.71 3.01 -9.96
N GLN A 109 -26.17 4.08 -9.32
CA GLN A 109 -27.57 4.35 -9.07
C GLN A 109 -28.28 4.15 -10.42
N PRO A 110 -29.30 3.26 -10.52
CA PRO A 110 -29.93 2.98 -11.80
C PRO A 110 -30.42 4.29 -12.39
N ALA A 111 -30.00 4.56 -13.63
CA ALA A 111 -30.40 5.75 -14.37
C ALA A 111 -31.91 5.87 -14.32
N VAL A 112 -32.41 6.95 -13.72
CA VAL A 112 -33.82 7.34 -13.86
C VAL A 112 -34.13 7.39 -15.36
N PRO A 113 -35.12 6.63 -15.87
CA PRO A 113 -35.48 6.72 -17.27
C PRO A 113 -36.02 8.13 -17.52
N VAL A 114 -35.33 8.89 -18.35
CA VAL A 114 -35.80 10.19 -18.84
C VAL A 114 -37.04 9.91 -19.67
N SER A 115 -38.23 10.16 -19.12
CA SER A 115 -39.47 10.12 -19.87
C SER A 115 -39.46 11.26 -20.90
N HIS A 116 -39.13 10.96 -22.14
CA HIS A 116 -39.44 11.82 -23.28
C HIS A 116 -40.96 11.83 -23.45
N THR A 117 -41.66 12.79 -22.86
CA THR A 117 -43.06 13.07 -23.24
C THR A 117 -43.03 13.75 -24.60
N ASN A 118 -43.33 12.94 -25.61
CA ASN A 118 -43.58 13.32 -26.98
C ASN A 118 -44.79 14.28 -27.02
N SER A 119 -44.54 15.58 -27.26
CA SER A 119 -45.62 16.56 -27.45
C SER A 119 -46.42 16.19 -28.69
N THR A 120 -47.68 15.84 -28.44
CA THR A 120 -48.63 15.40 -29.45
C THR A 120 -49.24 16.62 -30.14
N LYS A 121 -49.16 16.60 -31.47
CA LYS A 121 -49.98 17.30 -32.49
C LYS A 121 -51.37 17.78 -32.01
N PRO A 122 -51.83 18.96 -32.44
CA PRO A 122 -53.24 19.17 -32.73
C PRO A 122 -53.46 19.29 -34.25
N ALA A 123 -54.36 18.48 -34.78
CA ALA A 123 -55.01 18.71 -36.06
C ALA A 123 -56.50 18.87 -35.84
N GLY A 124 -57.07 19.94 -36.40
CA GLY A 124 -58.43 19.91 -36.96
C GLY A 124 -59.54 20.63 -36.19
N HIS A 125 -59.96 21.75 -36.78
CA HIS A 125 -61.34 22.12 -37.12
C HIS A 125 -62.41 22.19 -36.01
N HIS A 126 -62.94 23.41 -35.81
CA HIS A 126 -64.35 23.73 -36.01
C HIS A 126 -64.50 25.19 -36.44
#